data_AF-A0A1G8W861-F1
#
_entry.id   AF-A0A1G8W861-F1
#
_cell.length_a   1.000
_cell.length_b   1.000
_cell.length_c   1.000
_cell.angle_alpha   90.00
_cell.angle_beta   90.00
_cell.angle_gamma   90.00
#
_symmetry.space_group_name_H-M   'P 1'
#
loop_
_entity.id
_entity.type
_entity.pdbx_description
1 polymer ?
#
loop_
_entity_poly.entity_id
_entity_poly.type
_entity_poly.pdbx_seq_one_letter_code
_entity_poly.pdbx_strand_id
1 'polypeptide(L)'
;MAEALSIAALRAEAETTYEALPLTLESGSAIWLRSTLMLAEADYVVVEQLLEEINAASTDNRLTAAIGAMRRLLLLVADDAATLEAELATWPLGLLVTLIERWQNGTQVPEASSSAN
;
A
#
# COMPACT_ATOMS: atom_id res chain seq x y z
N MET A 1 -16.94 -9.74 -35.17
CA MET A 1 -17.07 -8.30 -34.89
C MET A 1 -16.28 -8.06 -33.63
N ALA A 2 -15.25 -7.21 -33.66
CA ALA A 2 -14.51 -6.90 -32.44
C ALA A 2 -15.44 -6.06 -31.57
N GLU A 3 -15.93 -6.65 -30.48
CA GLU A 3 -16.72 -5.94 -29.48
C GLU A 3 -15.87 -4.77 -28.98
N ALA A 4 -16.44 -3.57 -28.97
CA ALA A 4 -15.69 -2.39 -28.56
C ALA A 4 -15.27 -2.56 -27.09
N LEU A 5 -13.97 -2.59 -26.86
CA LEU A 5 -13.39 -2.70 -25.52
C LEU A 5 -13.90 -1.53 -24.67
N SER A 6 -14.72 -1.83 -23.66
CA SER A 6 -15.31 -0.79 -22.81
C SER A 6 -14.38 -0.46 -21.65
N ILE A 7 -14.23 0.84 -21.35
CA ILE A 7 -13.45 1.29 -20.19
C ILE A 7 -14.04 0.72 -18.89
N ALA A 8 -15.34 0.46 -18.84
CA ALA A 8 -15.99 -0.17 -17.69
C ALA A 8 -15.50 -1.63 -17.49
N ALA A 9 -15.36 -2.40 -18.57
CA ALA A 9 -14.79 -3.75 -18.51
C ALA A 9 -13.32 -3.71 -18.10
N LEU A 10 -12.53 -2.81 -18.70
CA LEU A 10 -11.12 -2.63 -18.33
C LEU A 10 -10.93 -2.20 -16.87
N ARG A 11 -11.84 -1.38 -16.32
CA ARG A 11 -11.80 -0.99 -14.90
C ARG A 11 -12.10 -2.18 -13.99
N ALA A 12 -13.14 -2.96 -14.30
CA ALA A 12 -13.48 -4.15 -13.53
C ALA A 12 -12.36 -5.22 -13.58
N GLU A 13 -11.72 -5.37 -14.74
CA GLU A 13 -10.54 -6.21 -14.90
C GLU A 13 -9.35 -5.69 -14.08
N ALA A 14 -9.09 -4.38 -14.08
CA ALA A 14 -8.04 -3.77 -13.27
C ALA A 14 -8.30 -3.90 -11.75
N GLU A 15 -9.54 -3.73 -11.31
CA GLU A 15 -9.97 -3.96 -9.92
C GLU A 15 -9.75 -5.41 -9.47
N THR A 16 -9.94 -6.37 -10.38
CA THR A 16 -9.70 -7.80 -10.13
C THR A 16 -8.21 -8.16 -10.20
N THR A 17 -7.45 -7.49 -11.08
CA THR A 17 -6.04 -7.79 -11.32
C THR A 17 -5.13 -7.19 -10.26
N TYR A 18 -5.44 -5.98 -9.77
CA TYR A 18 -4.66 -5.27 -8.77
C TYR A 18 -5.33 -5.36 -7.40
N GLU A 19 -5.46 -6.60 -6.91
CA GLU A 19 -6.17 -6.92 -5.69
C GLU A 19 -5.56 -6.18 -4.48
N ALA A 20 -6.41 -5.52 -3.69
CA ALA A 20 -6.00 -4.89 -2.45
C ALA A 20 -5.57 -5.96 -1.43
N LEU A 21 -4.51 -5.71 -0.66
CA LEU A 21 -4.02 -6.66 0.34
C LEU A 21 -5.03 -6.73 1.50
N PRO A 22 -5.71 -7.87 1.73
CA PRO A 22 -6.61 -8.01 2.87
C PRO A 22 -5.82 -8.13 4.17
N LEU A 23 -6.26 -7.42 5.20
CA LEU A 23 -5.69 -7.45 6.54
C LEU A 23 -6.79 -7.64 7.57
N THR A 24 -6.63 -8.64 8.44
CA THR A 24 -7.47 -8.82 9.62
C THR A 24 -6.80 -8.14 10.81
N LEU A 25 -7.49 -7.20 11.44
CA LEU A 25 -7.03 -6.49 12.64
C LEU A 25 -7.21 -7.35 13.90
N GLU A 26 -6.59 -6.97 15.01
CA GLU A 26 -6.71 -7.71 16.28
C GLU A 26 -8.13 -7.60 16.84
N SER A 27 -8.83 -6.50 16.53
CA SER A 27 -10.26 -6.32 16.77
C SER A 27 -11.19 -7.31 16.04
N GLY A 28 -10.65 -8.05 15.06
CA GLY A 28 -11.41 -8.95 14.18
C GLY A 28 -12.04 -8.26 12.96
N SER A 29 -11.88 -6.94 12.82
CA SER A 29 -12.27 -6.20 11.62
C SER A 29 -11.36 -6.54 10.45
N ALA A 30 -11.93 -6.66 9.25
CA ALA A 30 -11.17 -6.79 8.01
C ALA A 30 -11.06 -5.42 7.33
N ILE A 31 -9.85 -5.07 6.92
CA ILE A 31 -9.58 -3.91 6.07
C ILE A 31 -8.81 -4.35 4.83
N TRP A 32 -8.78 -3.49 3.82
CA TRP A 32 -8.03 -3.73 2.59
C TRP A 32 -7.04 -2.60 2.37
N LEU A 33 -5.77 -2.95 2.12
CA LEU A 33 -4.75 -1.99 1.71
C LEU A 33 -4.75 -1.92 0.17
N ARG A 34 -5.21 -0.81 -0.36
CA ARG A 34 -5.35 -0.57 -1.79
C ARG A 34 -4.00 -0.66 -2.50
N SER A 35 -4.03 -1.20 -3.71
CA SER A 35 -2.82 -1.25 -4.55
C SER A 35 -2.40 0.15 -4.99
N THR A 36 -1.09 0.39 -5.09
CA THR A 36 -0.54 1.67 -5.56
C THR A 36 -1.11 2.10 -6.92
N LEU A 37 -1.38 1.14 -7.80
CA LEU A 37 -1.97 1.33 -9.13
C LEU A 37 -3.45 1.72 -9.12
N MET A 38 -4.13 1.54 -7.98
CA MET A 38 -5.53 1.91 -7.77
C MET A 38 -5.68 3.21 -6.99
N LEU A 39 -4.59 3.83 -6.54
CA LEU A 39 -4.62 5.11 -5.85
C LEU A 39 -4.89 6.25 -6.84
N ALA A 40 -5.51 7.33 -6.33
CA ALA A 40 -5.59 8.57 -7.10
C ALA A 40 -4.18 9.17 -7.29
N GLU A 41 -3.97 9.93 -8.36
CA GLU A 41 -2.66 10.55 -8.66
C GLU A 41 -2.13 11.38 -7.47
N ALA A 42 -3.01 12.12 -6.80
CA ALA A 42 -2.65 12.89 -5.61
C ALA A 42 -2.16 12.00 -4.46
N ASP A 43 -2.79 10.84 -4.25
CA ASP A 43 -2.41 9.91 -3.18
C ASP A 43 -1.12 9.16 -3.53
N TYR A 44 -0.91 8.82 -4.81
CA TYR A 44 0.32 8.20 -5.29
C TYR A 44 1.54 9.08 -5.01
N VAL A 45 1.46 10.38 -5.31
CA VAL A 45 2.54 11.34 -5.06
C VAL A 45 2.86 11.45 -3.56
N VAL A 46 1.86 11.32 -2.69
CA VAL A 46 2.05 11.31 -1.23
C VAL A 46 2.67 10.00 -0.77
N VAL A 47 2.26 8.86 -1.34
CA VAL A 47 2.88 7.56 -1.09
C VAL A 47 4.37 7.57 -1.41
N GLU A 48 4.77 8.08 -2.59
CA GLU A 48 6.18 8.16 -2.97
C GLU A 48 6.99 9.02 -1.99
N GLN A 49 6.46 10.18 -1.61
CA GLN A 49 7.11 11.04 -0.61
C GLN A 49 7.27 10.36 0.75
N LEU A 50 6.25 9.63 1.22
CA LEU A 50 6.31 8.91 2.49
C LEU A 50 7.33 7.77 2.44
N LEU A 51 7.43 7.05 1.32
CA LEU A 51 8.44 6.01 1.12
C LEU A 51 9.87 6.58 1.13
N GLU A 52 10.07 7.72 0.48
CA GLU A 52 11.35 8.43 0.53
C GLU A 52 11.67 8.90 1.96
N GLU A 53 10.70 9.44 2.69
CA GLU A 53 10.85 9.85 4.08
C GLU A 53 11.24 8.68 4.98
N ILE A 54 10.62 7.50 4.81
CA ILE A 54 10.94 6.28 5.55
C ILE A 54 12.40 5.86 5.30
N ASN A 55 12.83 5.86 4.04
CA ASN A 55 14.20 5.50 3.64
C ASN A 55 15.23 6.50 4.17
N ALA A 56 14.95 7.80 4.05
CA ALA A 56 15.83 8.86 4.55
C ALA A 56 15.94 8.85 6.08
N ALA A 57 14.82 8.67 6.78
CA ALA A 57 14.79 8.59 8.24
C ALA A 57 15.50 7.34 8.77
N SER A 58 15.42 6.21 8.06
CA SER A 58 16.16 5.00 8.40
C SER A 58 17.67 5.19 8.23
N THR A 59 18.09 5.87 7.16
CA THR A 59 19.51 6.18 6.90
C THR A 59 20.10 7.13 7.96
N ASP A 60 19.33 8.11 8.41
CA ASP A 60 19.74 9.12 9.39
C ASP A 60 19.55 8.64 10.85
N ASN A 61 19.19 7.37 11.06
CA ASN A 61 18.90 6.77 12.36
C ASN A 61 17.78 7.49 13.16
N ARG A 62 16.87 8.19 12.45
CA ARG A 62 15.70 8.90 13.00
C ARG A 62 14.48 7.98 13.07
N LEU A 63 14.58 6.95 13.90
CA LEU A 63 13.59 5.87 14.00
C LEU A 63 12.15 6.38 14.26
N THR A 64 11.98 7.39 15.11
CA THR A 64 10.65 7.95 15.43
C THR A 64 9.99 8.62 14.23
N ALA A 65 10.78 9.30 13.38
CA ALA A 65 10.28 9.90 12.15
C ALA A 65 9.87 8.82 11.15
N ALA A 66 10.70 7.77 11.00
CA ALA A 66 10.38 6.63 10.16
C ALA A 66 9.08 5.94 10.59
N ILE A 67 8.88 5.72 11.90
CA ILE A 67 7.63 5.13 12.44
C ILE A 67 6.43 6.02 12.10
N GLY A 68 6.55 7.33 12.26
CA GLY A 68 5.47 8.27 11.90
C GLY A 68 5.10 8.20 10.41
N ALA A 69 6.12 8.16 9.54
CA ALA A 69 5.94 8.06 8.10
C ALA A 69 5.30 6.72 7.68
N MET A 70 5.76 5.60 8.25
CA MET A 70 5.19 4.26 8.04
C MET A 70 3.70 4.21 8.41
N ARG A 71 3.33 4.82 9.54
CA ARG A 71 1.94 4.86 9.99
C ARG A 71 1.05 5.65 9.04
N ARG A 72 1.51 6.84 8.61
CA ARG A 72 0.78 7.65 7.62
C ARG A 72 0.61 6.93 6.30
N LEU A 73 1.63 6.22 5.84
CA LEU A 73 1.58 5.43 4.61
C LEU A 73 0.46 4.38 4.70
N LEU A 74 0.44 3.59 5.78
CA LEU A 74 -0.57 2.55 5.98
C LEU A 74 -2.00 3.12 6.07
N LEU A 75 -2.17 4.28 6.71
CA LEU A 75 -3.47 4.96 6.78
C LEU A 75 -3.92 5.48 5.42
N LEU A 76 -3.00 6.01 4.60
CA LEU A 76 -3.32 6.54 3.28
C LEU A 76 -3.81 5.46 2.32
N VAL A 77 -3.21 4.27 2.40
CA VAL A 77 -3.51 3.16 1.48
C VAL A 77 -4.63 2.26 2.00
N ALA A 78 -5.04 2.41 3.25
CA ALA A 78 -6.16 1.65 3.82
C ALA A 78 -7.51 2.14 3.28
N ASP A 79 -8.40 1.19 3.01
CA ASP A 79 -9.80 1.49 2.67
C ASP A 79 -10.57 2.09 3.87
N ASP A 80 -10.25 1.64 5.09
CA ASP A 80 -10.82 2.14 6.34
C ASP A 80 -9.71 2.61 7.29
N ALA A 81 -9.24 3.84 7.07
CA ALA A 81 -8.18 4.45 7.86
C ALA A 81 -8.58 4.64 9.33
N ALA A 82 -9.85 4.91 9.63
CA ALA A 82 -10.32 5.15 10.99
C ALA A 82 -10.23 3.88 11.85
N THR A 83 -10.60 2.73 11.29
CA THR A 83 -10.50 1.44 11.97
C THR A 83 -9.03 1.04 12.15
N LEU A 84 -8.19 1.29 11.15
CA LEU A 84 -6.75 1.02 11.23
C LEU A 84 -6.06 1.89 12.29
N GLU A 85 -6.36 3.20 12.34
CA GLU A 85 -5.69 4.17 13.21
C GLU A 85 -5.76 3.79 14.69
N ALA A 86 -6.89 3.22 15.12
CA ALA A 86 -7.11 2.78 16.51
C ALA A 86 -6.10 1.71 16.97
N GLU A 87 -5.70 0.81 16.07
CA GLU A 87 -4.80 -0.32 16.36
C GLU A 87 -3.34 0.05 16.05
N LEU A 88 -3.12 0.85 15.01
CA LEU A 88 -1.80 1.19 14.48
C LEU A 88 -0.84 1.82 15.50
N ALA A 89 -1.39 2.50 16.52
CA ALA A 89 -0.62 3.11 17.59
C ALA A 89 0.10 2.10 18.49
N THR A 90 -0.46 0.90 18.66
CA THR A 90 0.08 -0.15 19.54
C THR A 90 1.06 -1.08 18.81
N TRP A 91 1.07 -1.03 17.47
CA TRP A 91 1.86 -1.95 16.67
C TRP A 91 3.37 -1.73 16.79
N PRO A 92 4.15 -2.81 16.95
CA PRO A 92 5.60 -2.73 16.99
C PRO A 92 6.17 -2.39 15.61
N LEU A 93 7.35 -1.74 15.59
CA LEU A 93 8.01 -1.32 14.36
C LEU A 93 8.23 -2.48 13.37
N GLY A 94 8.63 -3.66 13.86
CA GLY A 94 8.83 -4.83 13.00
C GLY A 94 7.56 -5.23 12.24
N LEU A 95 6.38 -5.11 12.86
CA LEU A 95 5.11 -5.38 12.21
C LEU A 95 4.80 -4.36 11.10
N LEU A 96 5.05 -3.07 11.38
CA LEU A 96 4.84 -1.99 10.40
C LEU A 96 5.72 -2.21 9.16
N VAL A 97 7.01 -2.52 9.35
CA VAL A 97 7.96 -2.78 8.26
C VAL A 97 7.52 -3.99 7.46
N THR A 98 7.25 -5.13 8.11
CA THR A 98 6.81 -6.34 7.41
C THR A 98 5.51 -6.15 6.62
N LEU A 99 4.56 -5.38 7.17
CA LEU A 99 3.30 -5.09 6.47
C LEU A 99 3.53 -4.21 5.24
N ILE A 100 4.36 -3.17 5.37
CA ILE A 100 4.70 -2.28 4.25
C ILE A 100 5.46 -3.04 3.16
N GLU A 101 6.43 -3.87 3.51
CA GLU A 101 7.15 -4.72 2.55
C GLU A 101 6.20 -5.67 1.81
N ARG A 102 5.28 -6.29 2.54
CA ARG A 102 4.30 -7.21 1.95
C ARG A 102 3.32 -6.51 1.04
N TRP A 103 2.88 -5.31 1.43
CA TRP A 103 2.04 -4.47 0.60
C TRP A 103 2.79 -4.01 -0.65
N GLN A 104 4.05 -3.55 -0.55
CA GLN A 104 4.85 -3.18 -1.72
C GLN A 104 5.03 -4.38 -2.67
N ASN A 105 5.43 -5.55 -2.16
CA ASN A 105 5.62 -6.74 -3.00
C ASN A 105 4.32 -7.24 -3.64
N GLY A 106 3.18 -7.09 -2.95
CA GLY A 106 1.88 -7.54 -3.46
C GLY A 106 1.19 -6.55 -4.39
N THR A 107 1.57 -5.27 -4.34
CA THR A 107 0.82 -4.19 -5.00
C THR A 107 1.65 -3.32 -5.95
N GLN A 108 2.97 -3.52 -6.00
CA GLN A 108 3.78 -2.96 -7.07
C GLN A 108 3.57 -3.76 -8.36
N VAL A 109 3.69 -3.07 -9.50
CA VAL A 109 3.76 -3.72 -10.81
C VAL A 109 4.82 -4.81 -10.69
N PRO A 110 4.53 -6.08 -11.03
CA PRO A 110 5.61 -7.06 -11.14
C PRO A 110 6.61 -6.42 -12.09
N GLU A 111 7.81 -6.08 -11.59
CA GLU A 111 8.90 -5.66 -12.45
C GLU A 111 8.94 -6.73 -13.52
N ALA A 112 8.55 -6.36 -14.75
CA ALA A 112 8.48 -7.30 -15.85
C ALA A 112 9.78 -8.05 -15.78
N SER A 113 9.72 -9.37 -15.52
CA SER A 113 10.87 -10.23 -15.35
C SER A 113 11.79 -9.92 -16.52
N SER A 114 12.77 -9.03 -16.29
CA SER A 114 13.67 -8.61 -17.34
C SER A 114 14.47 -9.87 -17.57
N SER A 115 14.16 -10.49 -18.70
CA SER A 115 14.55 -11.84 -19.00
C SER A 115 16.06 -11.94 -18.87
N ALA A 116 16.54 -12.51 -17.77
CA ALA A 116 17.91 -12.98 -17.67
C ALA A 116 17.94 -14.34 -18.35
N ASN A 117 17.99 -14.28 -19.68
CA ASN A 117 18.50 -15.33 -20.54
C ASN A 117 20.01 -15.13 -20.73
#